data_AF-A0A5J4Q674-F1
#
_entry.id   AF-A0A5J4Q674-F1
#
_cell.length_a   1.000
_cell.length_b   1.000
_cell.length_c   1.000
_cell.angle_alpha   90.00
_cell.angle_beta   90.00
_cell.angle_gamma   90.00
#
_symmetry.space_group_name_H-M   'P 1'
#
loop_
_entity.id
_entity.type
_entity.pdbx_description
1 polymer ?
#
loop_
_entity_poly.entity_id
_entity_poly.type
_entity_poly.pdbx_seq_one_letter_code
_entity_poly.pdbx_strand_id
1 'polypeptide(L)'
;MREEKKHHINRWLGITVRVVAILFVLYSCASIGRPEGGPIDETPPRFIGSTPAAGALNSKRTKITLEFDEYIKLEGVNEKVIVSPPQVQRPEIKPAGKKININLQDSLKENATYIIDFSDAISDNNEGNPLGNFAFTFSTGNSIDTMVVSGVLLEASNLEPVKGILIGLHADLADSAFTSLPFDRVSRTDSRGRFSIKGIAPGTYRLFGLMDADRNFIFNQKSEAIAFLDSLVIPRFEERWRKDTTWRDSLTIDTVIERKYTHYLPDELLLRSFTEDYSQRYLIKSERLIPNKFTLYFAGKSDTLPALEGLSFDEQEAFVVEKTLRNDTIHYWLKDSLIYKQDTLRFALTYLYTDTLNKLVPRTDTLALVPKPVKEIGSKTDSKKKKGNKEEEEKPKLDSIPHLDINARVSATMDVYDYIDLTFNEPLQSYDFSAVHIRQKVDTLWKEVPFDHEQDSVELRKFYIYCDWEPKEEYKFQVDSCTFIGIYGLCTDKMERTVKVKSLDEYGAIYFNVSGVITPAFVELLDEKDNVLRKTEVVDAKADFPFLKPGKYCARLIEDTNGNG
;
A
#
# COMPACT_ATOMS: atom_id res chain seq x y z
N MET A 1 -27.10 -69.54 -71.88
CA MET A 1 -26.96 -68.99 -70.50
C MET A 1 -25.75 -68.08 -70.26
N ARG A 2 -25.09 -67.49 -71.28
CA ARG A 2 -23.93 -66.59 -71.07
C ARG A 2 -24.09 -65.16 -71.62
N GLU A 3 -25.11 -64.86 -72.43
CA GLU A 3 -25.28 -63.52 -73.02
C GLU A 3 -26.23 -62.59 -72.23
N GLU A 4 -27.34 -63.08 -71.67
CA GLU A 4 -28.27 -62.22 -70.91
C GLU A 4 -27.69 -61.68 -69.59
N LYS A 5 -26.75 -62.40 -68.96
CA LYS A 5 -26.07 -61.92 -67.74
C LYS A 5 -25.09 -60.76 -68.01
N LYS A 6 -24.50 -60.66 -69.20
CA LYS A 6 -23.57 -59.57 -69.55
C LYS A 6 -24.29 -58.24 -69.74
N HIS A 7 -25.53 -58.26 -70.24
CA HIS A 7 -26.25 -57.02 -70.55
C HIS A 7 -26.73 -56.30 -69.27
N HIS A 8 -27.12 -57.04 -68.23
CA HIS A 8 -27.51 -56.46 -66.95
C HIS A 8 -26.32 -55.91 -66.16
N ILE A 9 -25.15 -56.56 -66.21
CA ILE A 9 -23.93 -56.10 -65.53
C ILE A 9 -23.41 -54.79 -66.15
N ASN A 10 -23.38 -54.67 -67.48
CA ASN A 10 -22.94 -53.45 -68.15
C ASN A 10 -23.89 -52.26 -67.93
N ARG A 11 -25.19 -52.52 -67.72
CA ARG A 11 -26.18 -51.46 -67.43
C ARG A 11 -26.03 -50.93 -66.00
N TRP A 12 -25.75 -51.80 -65.03
CA TRP A 12 -25.48 -51.39 -63.64
C TRP A 12 -24.12 -50.70 -63.50
N LEU A 13 -23.09 -51.16 -64.23
CA LEU A 13 -21.77 -50.52 -64.25
C LEU A 13 -21.83 -49.11 -64.87
N GLY A 14 -22.64 -48.91 -65.92
CA GLY A 14 -22.86 -47.59 -66.51
C GLY A 14 -23.61 -46.61 -65.60
N ILE A 15 -24.52 -47.13 -64.76
CA ILE A 15 -25.25 -46.31 -63.77
C ILE A 15 -24.33 -45.96 -62.60
N THR A 16 -23.54 -46.90 -62.08
CA THR A 16 -22.60 -46.61 -60.99
C THR A 16 -21.50 -45.65 -61.41
N VAL A 17 -20.96 -45.77 -62.63
CA VAL A 17 -19.97 -44.80 -63.14
C VAL A 17 -20.56 -43.41 -63.30
N ARG A 18 -21.81 -43.29 -63.75
CA ARG A 18 -22.51 -41.98 -63.84
C ARG A 18 -22.81 -41.38 -62.47
N VAL A 19 -23.21 -42.20 -61.50
CA VAL A 19 -23.45 -41.76 -60.11
C VAL A 19 -22.15 -41.32 -59.43
N VAL A 20 -21.05 -42.04 -59.62
CA VAL A 20 -19.73 -41.68 -59.09
C VAL A 20 -19.19 -40.40 -59.76
N ALA A 21 -19.39 -40.24 -61.07
CA ALA A 21 -19.00 -39.01 -61.77
C ALA A 21 -19.82 -37.78 -61.30
N ILE A 22 -21.12 -37.94 -61.04
CA ILE A 22 -21.97 -36.88 -60.49
C ILE A 22 -21.58 -36.54 -59.04
N LEU A 23 -21.21 -37.55 -58.23
CA LEU A 23 -20.67 -37.35 -56.88
C LEU A 23 -19.33 -36.59 -56.88
N PHE A 24 -18.47 -36.81 -57.88
CA PHE A 24 -17.21 -36.06 -58.01
C PHE A 24 -17.41 -34.61 -58.45
N VAL A 25 -18.42 -34.30 -59.27
CA VAL A 25 -18.74 -32.93 -59.68
C VAL A 25 -19.32 -32.11 -58.51
N LEU A 26 -20.05 -32.76 -57.59
CA LEU A 26 -20.57 -32.11 -56.38
C LEU A 26 -19.49 -31.83 -55.30
N TYR A 27 -18.30 -32.44 -55.41
CA TYR A 27 -17.17 -32.19 -54.50
C TYR A 27 -16.27 -31.03 -54.97
N SER A 28 -16.57 -30.43 -56.13
CA SER A 28 -15.86 -29.28 -56.70
C SER A 28 -16.58 -27.94 -56.44
N CYS A 29 -17.24 -27.78 -55.28
CA CYS A 29 -17.71 -26.47 -54.83
C CYS A 29 -16.61 -25.76 -54.04
N ALA A 30 -16.14 -24.67 -54.65
CA ALA A 30 -15.28 -23.60 -54.16
C ALA A 30 -15.04 -23.55 -52.64
N SER A 31 -13.76 -23.55 -52.24
CA SER A 31 -13.38 -23.08 -50.92
C SER A 31 -13.82 -21.62 -50.77
N ILE A 32 -14.71 -21.34 -49.82
CA ILE A 32 -14.99 -19.98 -49.36
C ILE A 32 -13.70 -19.49 -48.69
N GLY A 33 -12.84 -18.82 -49.48
CA GLY A 33 -11.84 -17.93 -48.91
C GLY A 33 -12.60 -16.86 -48.14
N ARG A 34 -12.26 -16.67 -46.86
CA ARG A 34 -12.70 -15.45 -46.16
C ARG A 34 -12.16 -14.29 -47.00
N PRO A 35 -12.96 -13.28 -47.36
CA PRO A 35 -12.40 -12.08 -47.97
C PRO A 35 -11.27 -11.61 -47.05
N GLU A 36 -10.04 -11.55 -47.58
CA GLU A 36 -8.97 -10.84 -46.88
C GLU A 36 -9.51 -9.44 -46.67
N GLY A 37 -9.65 -9.04 -45.40
CA GLY A 37 -10.11 -7.71 -45.05
C GLY A 37 -9.21 -6.67 -45.71
N GLY A 38 -9.74 -5.45 -45.89
CA GLY A 38 -8.91 -4.33 -46.29
C GLY A 38 -7.74 -4.14 -45.31
N PRO A 39 -6.74 -3.31 -45.69
CA PRO A 39 -5.72 -2.90 -44.73
C PRO A 39 -6.39 -2.38 -43.45
N ILE A 40 -5.81 -2.71 -42.30
CA ILE A 40 -6.29 -2.26 -41.00
C ILE A 40 -6.37 -0.73 -41.04
N ASP A 41 -7.51 -0.19 -40.63
CA ASP A 41 -7.66 1.26 -40.45
C ASP A 41 -6.91 1.67 -39.19
N GLU A 42 -5.94 2.57 -39.34
CA GLU A 42 -5.15 3.12 -38.22
C GLU A 42 -5.60 4.56 -37.89
N THR A 43 -6.61 5.08 -38.60
CA THR A 43 -7.07 6.45 -38.41
C THR A 43 -8.14 6.54 -37.31
N PRO A 44 -8.04 7.53 -36.41
CA PRO A 44 -9.04 7.75 -35.37
C PRO A 44 -10.24 8.56 -35.89
N PRO A 45 -11.38 8.55 -35.15
CA PRO A 45 -12.60 9.24 -35.58
C PRO A 45 -12.44 10.74 -35.58
N ARG A 46 -12.90 11.42 -36.64
CA ARG A 46 -12.75 12.87 -36.73
C ARG A 46 -14.04 13.58 -36.31
N PHE A 47 -13.88 14.57 -35.44
CA PHE A 47 -14.95 15.47 -35.05
C PHE A 47 -15.42 16.34 -36.24
N ILE A 48 -16.70 16.22 -36.61
CA ILE A 48 -17.33 17.01 -37.68
C ILE A 48 -17.93 18.30 -37.13
N GLY A 49 -18.64 18.21 -36.00
CA GLY A 49 -19.46 19.32 -35.52
C GLY A 49 -20.19 18.99 -34.23
N SER A 50 -20.87 20.01 -33.71
CA SER A 50 -21.59 19.88 -32.43
C SER A 50 -22.75 20.86 -32.33
N THR A 51 -23.71 20.51 -31.48
CA THR A 51 -24.79 21.39 -31.05
C THR A 51 -24.81 21.43 -29.52
N PRO A 52 -24.57 22.58 -28.86
CA PRO A 52 -24.17 23.87 -29.42
C PRO A 52 -22.84 23.79 -30.17
N ALA A 53 -22.54 24.78 -31.01
CA ALA A 53 -21.27 24.83 -31.72
C ALA A 53 -20.08 24.83 -30.73
N ALA A 54 -18.97 24.22 -31.11
CA ALA A 54 -17.77 24.21 -30.27
C ALA A 54 -17.30 25.66 -30.04
N GLY A 55 -17.07 26.02 -28.79
CA GLY A 55 -16.74 27.38 -28.40
C GLY A 55 -17.93 28.37 -28.42
N ALA A 56 -19.17 27.88 -28.40
CA ALA A 56 -20.35 28.75 -28.31
C ALA A 56 -20.34 29.59 -27.03
N LEU A 57 -20.70 30.87 -27.17
CA LEU A 57 -20.87 31.83 -26.08
C LEU A 57 -22.35 31.99 -25.72
N ASN A 58 -22.63 32.43 -24.50
CA ASN A 58 -23.98 32.66 -23.96
C ASN A 58 -24.93 31.45 -24.15
N SER A 59 -24.37 30.23 -24.16
CA SER A 59 -25.14 29.01 -24.36
C SER A 59 -25.85 28.63 -23.06
N LYS A 60 -27.16 28.38 -23.15
CA LYS A 60 -27.98 27.86 -22.04
C LYS A 60 -28.41 26.40 -22.26
N ARG A 61 -27.79 25.71 -23.22
CA ARG A 61 -28.17 24.34 -23.59
C ARG A 61 -27.49 23.34 -22.66
N THR A 62 -28.29 22.49 -22.01
CA THR A 62 -27.82 21.36 -21.20
C THR A 62 -27.67 20.07 -22.00
N LYS A 63 -28.36 19.99 -23.15
CA LYS A 63 -28.22 18.89 -24.12
C LYS A 63 -27.19 19.27 -25.17
N ILE A 64 -26.13 18.48 -25.24
CA ILE A 64 -25.02 18.63 -26.17
C ILE A 64 -24.95 17.40 -27.05
N THR A 65 -24.85 17.59 -28.35
CA THR A 65 -24.65 16.53 -29.33
C THR A 65 -23.35 16.78 -30.07
N LEU A 66 -22.44 15.81 -30.03
CA LEU A 66 -21.18 15.81 -30.79
C LEU A 66 -21.31 14.85 -31.98
N GLU A 67 -20.80 15.21 -33.14
CA GLU A 67 -20.91 14.44 -34.38
C GLU A 67 -19.53 14.10 -34.94
N PHE A 68 -19.36 12.87 -35.42
CA PHE A 68 -18.13 12.31 -35.97
C PHE A 68 -18.35 11.74 -37.37
N ASP A 69 -17.29 11.55 -38.15
CA ASP A 69 -17.40 10.99 -39.51
C ASP A 69 -17.60 9.48 -39.56
N GLU A 70 -17.32 8.78 -38.47
CA GLU A 70 -17.50 7.33 -38.34
C GLU A 70 -18.23 6.91 -37.06
N TYR A 71 -18.44 5.59 -36.92
CA TYR A 71 -19.08 5.02 -35.74
C TYR A 71 -18.10 5.00 -34.58
N ILE A 72 -18.52 5.58 -33.45
CA ILE A 72 -17.68 5.73 -32.27
C ILE A 72 -18.12 4.81 -31.14
N LYS A 73 -17.16 4.42 -30.33
CA LYS A 73 -17.33 3.72 -29.06
C LYS A 73 -16.82 4.63 -27.94
N LEU A 74 -17.48 4.53 -26.78
CA LEU A 74 -17.04 5.20 -25.56
C LEU A 74 -16.53 4.18 -24.55
N GLU A 75 -15.29 4.34 -24.12
CA GLU A 75 -14.66 3.48 -23.13
C GLU A 75 -14.49 4.20 -21.81
N GLY A 76 -14.82 3.53 -20.70
CA GLY A 76 -14.54 4.05 -19.36
C GLY A 76 -15.16 5.42 -19.07
N VAL A 77 -16.35 5.74 -19.61
CA VAL A 77 -17.02 7.06 -19.46
C VAL A 77 -17.00 7.53 -18.01
N ASN A 78 -17.23 6.61 -17.09
CA ASN A 78 -17.35 6.90 -15.67
C ASN A 78 -16.04 7.32 -14.99
N GLU A 79 -14.91 6.91 -15.56
CA GLU A 79 -13.56 7.10 -15.01
C GLU A 79 -12.80 8.18 -15.79
N LYS A 80 -12.96 8.19 -17.12
CA LYS A 80 -12.18 9.01 -18.06
C LYS A 80 -12.82 10.34 -18.41
N VAL A 81 -14.15 10.43 -18.41
CA VAL A 81 -14.86 11.64 -18.83
C VAL A 81 -15.11 12.56 -17.64
N ILE A 82 -14.66 13.79 -17.75
CA ILE A 82 -14.73 14.80 -16.70
C ILE A 82 -15.50 16.00 -17.22
N VAL A 83 -16.42 16.49 -16.41
CA VAL A 83 -17.11 17.77 -16.66
C VAL A 83 -16.62 18.78 -15.65
N SER A 84 -16.14 19.93 -16.15
CA SER A 84 -15.70 21.06 -15.34
C SER A 84 -16.46 22.33 -15.76
N PRO A 85 -17.11 23.07 -14.85
CA PRO A 85 -17.18 22.88 -13.39
C PRO A 85 -17.81 21.55 -12.97
N PRO A 86 -17.44 20.99 -11.80
CA PRO A 86 -17.98 19.70 -11.35
C PRO A 86 -19.51 19.74 -11.23
N GLN A 87 -20.14 18.61 -11.57
CA GLN A 87 -21.60 18.43 -11.56
C GLN A 87 -21.97 17.56 -10.37
N VAL A 88 -22.94 18.00 -9.56
CA VAL A 88 -23.50 17.25 -8.44
C VAL A 88 -24.28 16.04 -8.96
N GLN A 89 -25.13 16.24 -9.97
CA GLN A 89 -25.80 15.15 -10.66
C GLN A 89 -24.97 14.68 -11.85
N ARG A 90 -24.82 13.36 -11.96
CA ARG A 90 -24.02 12.76 -13.01
C ARG A 90 -24.61 13.07 -14.39
N PRO A 91 -23.82 13.60 -15.33
CA PRO A 91 -24.29 13.80 -16.69
C PRO A 91 -24.55 12.45 -17.38
N GLU A 92 -25.60 12.38 -18.19
CA GLU A 92 -25.85 11.21 -19.05
C GLU A 92 -25.08 11.37 -20.35
N ILE A 93 -24.13 10.48 -20.61
CA ILE A 93 -23.31 10.48 -21.82
C ILE A 93 -23.52 9.16 -22.54
N LYS A 94 -24.12 9.21 -23.72
CA LYS A 94 -24.51 8.01 -24.48
C LYS A 94 -24.00 8.11 -25.93
N PRO A 95 -23.27 7.09 -26.43
CA PRO A 95 -22.98 7.00 -27.85
C PRO A 95 -24.26 6.66 -28.62
N ALA A 96 -24.43 7.25 -29.80
CA ALA A 96 -25.59 7.09 -30.67
C ALA A 96 -25.11 7.05 -32.14
N GLY A 97 -24.57 5.90 -32.55
CA GLY A 97 -24.00 5.72 -33.88
C GLY A 97 -22.75 6.59 -34.07
N LYS A 98 -22.84 7.59 -34.96
CA LYS A 98 -21.77 8.58 -35.22
C LYS A 98 -21.84 9.82 -34.31
N LYS A 99 -22.64 9.75 -33.24
CA LYS A 99 -22.90 10.88 -32.34
C LYS A 99 -22.64 10.52 -30.89
N ILE A 100 -22.30 11.51 -30.08
CA ILE A 100 -22.34 11.42 -28.62
C ILE A 100 -23.41 12.39 -28.13
N ASN A 101 -24.40 11.87 -27.41
CA ASN A 101 -25.42 12.68 -26.75
C ASN A 101 -25.05 12.83 -25.27
N ILE A 102 -24.91 14.08 -24.83
CA ILE A 102 -24.57 14.45 -23.46
C ILE A 102 -25.72 15.27 -22.90
N ASN A 103 -26.22 14.89 -21.73
CA ASN A 103 -27.26 15.62 -21.01
C ASN A 103 -26.73 15.99 -19.63
N LEU A 104 -26.46 17.27 -19.43
CA LEU A 104 -26.13 17.83 -18.12
C LEU A 104 -27.43 17.93 -17.30
N GLN A 105 -27.47 17.24 -16.15
CA GLN A 105 -28.66 17.16 -15.31
C GLN A 105 -28.81 18.38 -14.37
N ASP A 106 -27.69 19.01 -14.02
CA ASP A 106 -27.69 20.21 -13.18
C ASP A 106 -27.98 21.49 -13.99
N SER A 107 -28.40 22.54 -13.27
CA SER A 107 -28.48 23.89 -13.82
C SER A 107 -27.08 24.43 -14.12
N LEU A 108 -26.92 25.11 -15.24
CA LEU A 108 -25.64 25.70 -15.62
C LEU A 108 -25.31 26.92 -14.74
N LYS A 109 -24.07 27.00 -14.24
CA LYS A 109 -23.52 28.17 -13.56
C LYS A 109 -23.47 29.35 -14.54
N GLU A 110 -23.83 30.54 -14.08
CA GLU A 110 -23.75 31.76 -14.89
C GLU A 110 -22.29 32.19 -15.09
N ASN A 111 -22.00 32.81 -16.25
CA ASN A 111 -20.67 33.33 -16.60
C ASN A 111 -19.52 32.33 -16.40
N ALA A 112 -19.74 31.07 -16.76
CA ALA A 112 -18.78 29.99 -16.58
C ALA A 112 -18.47 29.30 -17.90
N THR A 113 -17.19 28.95 -18.08
CA THR A 113 -16.74 28.10 -19.18
C THR A 113 -16.94 26.64 -18.78
N TYR A 114 -17.69 25.89 -19.58
CA TYR A 114 -17.90 24.45 -19.40
C TYR A 114 -16.97 23.67 -20.32
N ILE A 115 -16.26 22.70 -19.75
CA ILE A 115 -15.40 21.77 -20.45
C ILE A 115 -15.86 20.35 -20.15
N ILE A 116 -16.02 19.56 -21.21
CA ILE A 116 -16.25 18.12 -21.14
C ILE A 116 -15.00 17.48 -21.74
N ASP A 117 -14.10 17.03 -20.86
CA ASP A 117 -12.86 16.39 -21.24
C ASP A 117 -13.07 14.88 -21.36
N PHE A 118 -12.89 14.36 -22.57
CA PHE A 118 -13.01 12.93 -22.85
C PHE A 118 -11.68 12.20 -22.69
N SER A 119 -10.55 12.91 -22.53
CA SER A 119 -9.22 12.29 -22.55
C SER A 119 -9.08 11.33 -23.75
N ASP A 120 -8.85 10.04 -23.52
CA ASP A 120 -8.76 8.97 -24.52
C ASP A 120 -10.03 8.07 -24.57
N ALA A 121 -11.18 8.55 -24.09
CA ALA A 121 -12.40 7.77 -23.97
C ALA A 121 -13.15 7.54 -25.29
N ILE A 122 -12.87 8.32 -26.33
CA ILE A 122 -13.49 8.21 -27.65
C ILE A 122 -12.57 7.38 -28.54
N SER A 123 -13.08 6.28 -29.07
CA SER A 123 -12.40 5.46 -30.07
C SER A 123 -13.34 5.11 -31.22
N ASP A 124 -12.77 4.70 -32.36
CA ASP A 124 -13.58 4.10 -33.41
C ASP A 124 -14.17 2.75 -32.93
N ASN A 125 -15.22 2.31 -33.60
CA ASN A 125 -15.93 1.08 -33.24
C ASN A 125 -15.31 -0.21 -33.82
N ASN A 126 -14.50 -0.13 -34.86
CA ASN A 126 -14.03 -1.27 -35.64
C ASN A 126 -12.64 -1.75 -35.19
N GLU A 127 -11.63 -0.88 -35.26
CA GLU A 127 -10.22 -1.12 -34.93
C GLU A 127 -9.84 -0.59 -33.54
N GLY A 128 -10.62 0.32 -32.96
CA GLY A 128 -10.45 0.80 -31.59
C GLY A 128 -9.37 1.86 -31.41
N ASN A 129 -8.98 2.55 -32.48
CA ASN A 129 -8.09 3.70 -32.52
C ASN A 129 -8.68 4.84 -31.66
N PRO A 130 -8.00 5.25 -30.59
CA PRO A 130 -8.47 6.34 -29.73
C PRO A 130 -8.23 7.70 -30.40
N LEU A 131 -9.22 8.61 -30.29
CA LEU A 131 -9.10 9.99 -30.75
C LEU A 131 -8.03 10.78 -30.00
N GLY A 132 -7.89 10.52 -28.68
CA GLY A 132 -6.90 11.13 -27.81
C GLY A 132 -7.17 12.60 -27.46
N ASN A 133 -7.04 12.94 -26.17
CA ASN A 133 -7.12 14.28 -25.57
C ASN A 133 -8.24 15.22 -26.10
N PHE A 134 -9.39 14.66 -26.49
CA PHE A 134 -10.50 15.45 -27.01
C PHE A 134 -11.27 16.13 -25.89
N ALA A 135 -11.45 17.45 -25.96
CA ALA A 135 -12.23 18.22 -25.00
C ALA A 135 -13.22 19.13 -25.72
N PHE A 136 -14.49 19.08 -25.32
CA PHE A 136 -15.53 19.96 -25.82
C PHE A 136 -15.72 21.14 -24.88
N THR A 137 -15.71 22.37 -25.40
CA THR A 137 -15.79 23.60 -24.61
C THR A 137 -16.93 24.51 -25.09
N PHE A 138 -17.66 25.11 -24.16
CA PHE A 138 -18.63 26.20 -24.40
C PHE A 138 -18.69 27.13 -23.19
N SER A 139 -19.33 28.29 -23.32
CA SER A 139 -19.49 29.24 -22.20
C SER A 139 -20.94 29.67 -22.04
N THR A 140 -21.37 29.81 -20.79
CA THR A 140 -22.65 30.47 -20.43
C THR A 140 -22.51 32.00 -20.39
N GLY A 141 -21.29 32.52 -20.38
CA GLY A 141 -20.97 33.94 -20.44
C GLY A 141 -20.55 34.41 -21.84
N ASN A 142 -19.98 35.62 -21.88
CA ASN A 142 -19.53 36.28 -23.12
C ASN A 142 -18.08 35.96 -23.52
N SER A 143 -17.34 35.18 -22.72
CA SER A 143 -15.96 34.77 -22.98
C SER A 143 -15.73 33.30 -22.63
N ILE A 144 -14.68 32.72 -23.19
CA ILE A 144 -14.18 31.39 -22.85
C ILE A 144 -12.85 31.56 -22.13
N ASP A 145 -12.76 30.97 -20.96
CA ASP A 145 -11.53 30.82 -20.21
C ASP A 145 -10.65 29.78 -20.91
N THR A 146 -9.37 30.09 -21.11
CA THR A 146 -8.46 29.26 -21.93
C THR A 146 -7.20 28.81 -21.20
N MET A 147 -6.92 29.34 -19.99
CA MET A 147 -5.69 28.99 -19.29
C MET A 147 -5.70 27.52 -18.84
N VAL A 148 -4.51 26.95 -18.74
CA VAL A 148 -4.30 25.56 -18.36
C VAL A 148 -3.25 25.51 -17.26
N VAL A 149 -3.47 24.63 -16.29
CA VAL A 149 -2.47 24.28 -15.27
C VAL A 149 -2.26 22.79 -15.33
N SER A 150 -1.01 22.34 -15.31
CA SER A 150 -0.69 20.92 -15.32
C SER A 150 0.41 20.57 -14.33
N GLY A 151 0.53 19.27 -14.08
CA GLY A 151 1.49 18.74 -13.13
C GLY A 151 1.40 17.23 -13.00
N VAL A 152 2.04 16.72 -11.94
CA VAL A 152 2.07 15.30 -11.56
C VAL A 152 1.66 15.18 -10.11
N LEU A 153 0.88 14.14 -9.81
CA LEU A 153 0.58 13.72 -8.45
C LEU A 153 1.21 12.35 -8.20
N LEU A 154 1.96 12.27 -7.11
CA LEU A 154 2.59 11.06 -6.61
C LEU A 154 2.03 10.69 -5.24
N GLU A 155 2.17 9.44 -4.82
CA GLU A 155 1.94 9.04 -3.44
C GLU A 155 3.15 9.44 -2.57
N ALA A 156 2.87 10.03 -1.40
CA ALA A 156 3.91 10.61 -0.55
C ALA A 156 4.86 9.57 0.06
N SER A 157 4.39 8.34 0.28
CA SER A 157 5.12 7.27 0.96
C SER A 157 6.15 6.56 0.07
N ASN A 158 5.87 6.42 -1.22
CA ASN A 158 6.68 5.63 -2.18
C ASN A 158 7.06 6.41 -3.46
N LEU A 159 6.52 7.62 -3.66
CA LEU A 159 6.70 8.44 -4.87
C LEU A 159 6.16 7.79 -6.15
N GLU A 160 5.24 6.82 -6.03
CA GLU A 160 4.60 6.21 -7.18
C GLU A 160 3.49 7.10 -7.75
N PRO A 161 3.27 7.11 -9.09
CA PRO A 161 2.18 7.88 -9.67
C PRO A 161 0.81 7.30 -9.33
N VAL A 162 -0.11 8.15 -8.87
CA VAL A 162 -1.46 7.70 -8.49
C VAL A 162 -2.47 8.05 -9.58
N LYS A 163 -3.17 7.03 -10.09
CA LYS A 163 -4.18 7.18 -11.15
C LYS A 163 -5.56 7.52 -10.59
N GLY A 164 -6.28 8.40 -11.28
CA GLY A 164 -7.71 8.65 -11.07
C GLY A 164 -8.05 9.58 -9.91
N ILE A 165 -7.07 10.15 -9.21
CA ILE A 165 -7.29 11.16 -8.17
C ILE A 165 -7.85 12.42 -8.82
N LEU A 166 -8.87 13.01 -8.19
CA LEU A 166 -9.48 14.25 -8.60
C LEU A 166 -8.55 15.41 -8.21
N ILE A 167 -8.15 16.23 -9.17
CA ILE A 167 -7.37 17.44 -8.91
C ILE A 167 -8.28 18.64 -9.12
N GLY A 168 -8.30 19.55 -8.16
CA GLY A 168 -9.22 20.67 -8.12
C GLY A 168 -8.55 22.00 -7.82
N LEU A 169 -9.09 23.07 -8.42
CA LEU A 169 -8.75 24.45 -8.09
C LEU A 169 -9.85 25.10 -7.26
N HIS A 170 -9.44 25.89 -6.26
CA HIS A 170 -10.30 26.82 -5.54
C HIS A 170 -9.84 28.26 -5.73
N ALA A 171 -10.78 29.14 -6.08
CA ALA A 171 -10.56 30.59 -6.06
C ALA A 171 -10.61 31.15 -4.62
N ASP A 172 -11.31 30.47 -3.71
CA ASP A 172 -11.26 30.78 -2.28
C ASP A 172 -9.88 30.38 -1.71
N LEU A 173 -9.22 31.35 -1.06
CA LEU A 173 -7.88 31.21 -0.51
C LEU A 173 -7.89 30.75 0.95
N ALA A 174 -9.03 30.35 1.52
CA ALA A 174 -9.08 29.74 2.85
C ALA A 174 -8.55 28.30 2.85
N ASP A 175 -7.79 27.89 3.88
CA ASP A 175 -7.21 26.53 3.97
C ASP A 175 -8.30 25.47 4.06
N SER A 176 -9.45 25.82 4.64
CA SER A 176 -10.61 24.95 4.81
C SER A 176 -11.60 24.98 3.64
N ALA A 177 -11.31 25.69 2.54
CA ALA A 177 -12.25 25.80 1.43
C ALA A 177 -12.63 24.42 0.87
N PHE A 178 -11.64 23.54 0.68
CA PHE A 178 -11.84 22.20 0.11
C PHE A 178 -12.60 21.22 1.02
N THR A 179 -12.82 21.56 2.30
CA THR A 179 -13.60 20.74 3.25
C THR A 179 -15.07 21.15 3.32
N SER A 180 -15.45 22.27 2.68
CA SER A 180 -16.80 22.85 2.80
C SER A 180 -17.41 23.23 1.46
N LEU A 181 -16.60 23.51 0.45
CA LEU A 181 -17.01 23.93 -0.88
C LEU A 181 -16.47 22.95 -1.93
N PRO A 182 -17.25 22.63 -2.98
CA PRO A 182 -16.75 21.85 -4.10
C PRO A 182 -15.78 22.67 -4.94
N PHE A 183 -14.85 22.00 -5.63
CA PHE A 183 -13.88 22.66 -6.52
C PHE A 183 -14.53 23.52 -7.61
N ASP A 184 -13.85 24.59 -8.00
CA ASP A 184 -14.29 25.46 -9.10
C ASP A 184 -13.97 24.84 -10.47
N ARG A 185 -12.78 24.25 -10.58
CA ARG A 185 -12.28 23.55 -11.76
C ARG A 185 -11.68 22.22 -11.36
N VAL A 186 -11.86 21.20 -12.18
CA VAL A 186 -11.43 19.83 -11.87
C VAL A 186 -10.82 19.13 -13.07
N SER A 187 -9.90 18.21 -12.78
CA SER A 187 -9.34 17.23 -13.71
C SER A 187 -9.05 15.93 -12.93
N ARG A 188 -8.56 14.89 -13.59
CA ARG A 188 -8.11 13.65 -12.94
C ARG A 188 -6.71 13.29 -13.40
N THR A 189 -6.02 12.55 -12.55
CA THR A 189 -4.71 12.01 -12.88
C THR A 189 -4.80 10.80 -13.82
N ASP A 190 -3.90 10.73 -14.79
CA ASP A 190 -3.75 9.58 -15.68
C ASP A 190 -2.96 8.43 -15.03
N SER A 191 -2.65 7.37 -15.79
CA SER A 191 -1.86 6.23 -15.30
C SER A 191 -0.42 6.57 -14.92
N ARG A 192 0.07 7.74 -15.29
CA ARG A 192 1.39 8.28 -14.93
C ARG A 192 1.28 9.40 -13.89
N GLY A 193 0.14 9.53 -13.22
CA GLY A 193 -0.10 10.56 -12.21
C GLY A 193 -0.23 11.98 -12.78
N ARG A 194 -0.23 12.16 -14.11
CA ARG A 194 -0.26 13.49 -14.74
C ARG A 194 -1.67 14.03 -14.77
N PHE A 195 -1.82 15.32 -14.53
CA PHE A 195 -3.11 16.00 -14.62
C PHE A 195 -2.99 17.29 -15.45
N SER A 196 -4.11 17.71 -16.05
CA SER A 196 -4.23 18.98 -16.76
C SER A 196 -5.62 19.56 -16.53
N ILE A 197 -5.68 20.68 -15.82
CA ILE A 197 -6.91 21.43 -15.57
C ILE A 197 -7.00 22.51 -16.63
N LYS A 198 -8.05 22.44 -17.46
CA LYS A 198 -8.25 23.32 -18.61
C LYS A 198 -9.35 24.36 -18.33
N GLY A 199 -9.33 25.45 -19.09
CA GLY A 199 -10.38 26.47 -19.08
C GLY A 199 -10.40 27.30 -17.82
N ILE A 200 -9.23 27.64 -17.30
CA ILE A 200 -9.09 28.40 -16.06
C ILE A 200 -9.16 29.90 -16.40
N ALA A 201 -9.91 30.66 -15.60
CA ALA A 201 -9.94 32.12 -15.71
C ALA A 201 -8.64 32.72 -15.14
N PRO A 202 -8.21 33.91 -15.57
CA PRO A 202 -7.11 34.61 -14.93
C PRO A 202 -7.43 34.86 -13.46
N GLY A 203 -6.53 34.47 -12.55
CA GLY A 203 -6.78 34.61 -11.11
C GLY A 203 -5.70 33.95 -10.27
N THR A 204 -5.95 33.89 -8.96
CA THR A 204 -5.11 33.20 -7.99
C THR A 204 -5.91 32.07 -7.39
N TYR A 205 -5.30 30.89 -7.33
CA TYR A 205 -5.99 29.66 -6.94
C TYR A 205 -5.17 28.85 -5.96
N ARG A 206 -5.85 27.97 -5.24
CA ARG A 206 -5.25 26.85 -4.54
C ARG A 206 -5.51 25.55 -5.27
N LEU A 207 -4.53 24.66 -5.20
CA LEU A 207 -4.57 23.38 -5.87
C LEU A 207 -4.61 22.27 -4.82
N PHE A 208 -5.61 21.40 -4.97
CA PHE A 208 -5.81 20.24 -4.11
C PHE A 208 -5.97 18.98 -4.96
N GLY A 209 -5.62 17.84 -4.38
CA GLY A 209 -5.93 16.52 -4.87
C GLY A 209 -6.80 15.79 -3.85
N LEU A 210 -7.81 15.08 -4.32
CA LEU A 210 -8.77 14.35 -3.49
C LEU A 210 -9.08 13.00 -4.11
N MET A 211 -8.91 11.92 -3.35
CA MET A 211 -9.44 10.61 -3.69
C MET A 211 -10.90 10.53 -3.27
N ASP A 212 -11.74 11.21 -4.05
CA ASP A 212 -13.16 11.42 -3.77
C ASP A 212 -13.98 10.14 -4.00
N ALA A 213 -14.32 9.44 -2.91
CA ALA A 213 -15.04 8.17 -2.96
C ALA A 213 -16.55 8.37 -3.08
N ASP A 214 -17.10 9.38 -2.42
CA ASP A 214 -18.55 9.68 -2.41
C ASP A 214 -18.99 10.62 -3.56
N ARG A 215 -18.02 11.18 -4.31
CA ARG A 215 -18.19 12.02 -5.49
C ARG A 215 -18.88 13.34 -5.21
N ASN A 216 -18.65 13.90 -4.02
CA ASN A 216 -19.21 15.19 -3.62
C ASN A 216 -18.26 16.37 -3.91
N PHE A 217 -17.04 16.12 -4.39
CA PHE A 217 -15.97 17.09 -4.68
C PHE A 217 -15.45 17.87 -3.45
N ILE A 218 -15.65 17.35 -2.24
CA ILE A 218 -15.33 17.96 -0.95
C ILE A 218 -14.64 16.93 -0.07
N PHE A 219 -13.56 17.32 0.60
CA PHE A 219 -12.93 16.44 1.59
C PHE A 219 -13.76 16.39 2.88
N ASN A 220 -14.51 15.31 3.07
CA ASN A 220 -15.34 15.10 4.26
C ASN A 220 -15.04 13.78 5.00
N GLN A 221 -14.31 12.86 4.36
CA GLN A 221 -14.01 11.53 4.89
C GLN A 221 -12.52 11.38 5.16
N LYS A 222 -12.17 11.05 6.40
CA LYS A 222 -10.77 10.92 6.84
C LYS A 222 -10.00 9.77 6.17
N SER A 223 -10.71 8.82 5.59
CA SER A 223 -10.12 7.70 4.84
C SER A 223 -9.75 8.08 3.40
N GLU A 224 -10.13 9.26 2.92
CA GLU A 224 -9.77 9.73 1.59
C GLU A 224 -8.35 10.26 1.59
N ALA A 225 -7.59 9.89 0.55
CA ALA A 225 -6.28 10.47 0.33
C ALA A 225 -6.42 11.91 -0.15
N ILE A 226 -5.61 12.79 0.42
CA ILE A 226 -5.56 14.21 0.08
C ILE A 226 -4.17 14.61 -0.40
N ALA A 227 -4.12 15.62 -1.26
CA ALA A 227 -2.91 16.31 -1.63
C ALA A 227 -3.20 17.82 -1.66
N PHE A 228 -2.20 18.63 -1.34
CA PHE A 228 -2.31 20.08 -1.47
C PHE A 228 -0.96 20.67 -1.87
N LEU A 229 -1.02 21.78 -2.57
CA LEU A 229 0.16 22.60 -2.84
C LEU A 229 0.29 23.65 -1.73
N ASP A 230 1.51 23.84 -1.23
CA ASP A 230 1.84 24.86 -0.22
C ASP A 230 1.71 26.30 -0.74
N SER A 231 1.90 26.46 -2.06
CA SER A 231 1.97 27.72 -2.77
C SER A 231 0.72 27.99 -3.61
N LEU A 232 0.46 29.28 -3.85
CA LEU A 232 -0.64 29.71 -4.69
C LEU A 232 -0.33 29.47 -6.17
N VAL A 233 -1.32 28.98 -6.91
CA VAL A 233 -1.25 28.79 -8.35
C VAL A 233 -1.76 30.04 -9.05
N ILE A 234 -0.91 30.63 -9.89
CA ILE A 234 -1.26 31.78 -10.73
C ILE A 234 -1.10 31.35 -12.20
N PRO A 235 -2.21 31.00 -12.87
CA PRO A 235 -2.18 30.62 -14.27
C PRO A 235 -1.70 31.79 -15.13
N ARG A 236 -0.74 31.52 -16.01
CA ARG A 236 -0.22 32.47 -17.00
C ARG A 236 0.06 31.75 -18.30
N PHE A 237 0.31 32.51 -19.36
CA PHE A 237 0.75 31.95 -20.63
C PHE A 237 1.87 32.79 -21.20
N GLU A 238 2.67 32.16 -22.05
CA GLU A 238 3.70 32.81 -22.84
C GLU A 238 3.71 32.20 -24.24
N GLU A 239 4.25 32.95 -25.19
CA GLU A 239 4.36 32.47 -26.56
C GLU A 239 5.71 31.77 -26.74
N ARG A 240 5.68 30.51 -27.19
CA ARG A 240 6.88 29.74 -27.50
C ARG A 240 6.88 29.33 -28.97
N TRP A 241 8.07 28.99 -29.45
CA TRP A 241 8.28 28.47 -30.79
C TRP A 241 8.61 26.99 -30.69
N ARG A 242 7.96 26.15 -31.50
CA ARG A 242 8.34 24.76 -31.70
C ARG A 242 8.71 24.52 -33.15
N LYS A 243 9.66 23.62 -33.37
CA LYS A 243 10.03 23.12 -34.68
C LYS A 243 9.23 21.86 -34.94
N ASP A 244 8.47 21.86 -36.03
CA ASP A 244 7.68 20.73 -36.50
C ASP A 244 8.29 20.26 -37.83
N THR A 245 8.46 18.95 -38.01
CA THR A 245 9.12 18.39 -39.20
C THR A 245 8.07 17.71 -40.07
N THR A 246 7.90 18.17 -41.30
CA THR A 246 7.16 17.41 -42.31
C THR A 246 8.13 16.44 -42.98
N TRP A 247 7.70 15.18 -43.08
CA TRP A 247 8.49 14.11 -43.68
C TRP A 247 8.02 13.88 -45.11
N ARG A 248 8.97 13.71 -46.03
CA ARG A 248 8.68 13.39 -47.44
C ARG A 248 8.41 11.90 -47.62
N ASP A 249 9.16 11.09 -46.88
CA ASP A 249 9.00 9.66 -46.70
C ASP A 249 9.42 9.29 -45.26
N SER A 250 9.43 8.00 -44.93
CA SER A 250 9.75 7.51 -43.58
C SER A 250 11.18 7.81 -43.11
N LEU A 251 12.08 8.30 -43.97
CA LEU A 251 13.49 8.51 -43.65
C LEU A 251 14.00 9.93 -43.96
N THR A 252 13.28 10.69 -44.79
CA THR A 252 13.72 12.01 -45.27
C THR A 252 12.80 13.11 -44.77
N ILE A 253 13.41 14.08 -44.08
CA ILE A 253 12.74 15.30 -43.65
C ILE A 253 12.59 16.19 -44.88
N ASP A 254 11.36 16.60 -45.18
CA ASP A 254 11.03 17.49 -46.28
C ASP A 254 11.29 18.95 -45.89
N THR A 255 10.66 19.39 -44.80
CA THR A 255 10.73 20.78 -44.32
C THR A 255 10.63 20.83 -42.81
N VAL A 256 11.42 21.71 -42.19
CA VAL A 256 11.27 22.07 -40.77
C VAL A 256 10.51 23.38 -40.69
N ILE A 257 9.30 23.34 -40.12
CA ILE A 257 8.40 24.48 -39.97
C ILE A 257 8.44 24.94 -38.52
N GLU A 258 8.79 26.20 -38.29
CA GLU A 258 8.64 26.82 -36.98
C GLU A 258 7.20 27.27 -36.78
N ARG A 259 6.54 26.74 -35.76
CA ARG A 259 5.17 27.09 -35.39
C ARG A 259 5.18 27.77 -34.03
N LYS A 260 4.65 28.99 -33.99
CA LYS A 260 4.35 29.71 -32.75
C LYS A 260 3.17 29.02 -32.05
N TYR A 261 3.26 28.81 -30.75
CA TYR A 261 2.18 28.24 -29.95
C TYR A 261 2.10 28.91 -28.57
N THR A 262 0.90 28.91 -27.99
CA THR A 262 0.66 29.37 -26.62
C THR A 262 1.06 28.28 -25.65
N HIS A 263 2.00 28.57 -24.76
CA HIS A 263 2.43 27.68 -23.69
C HIS A 263 1.85 28.18 -22.36
N TYR A 264 1.13 27.31 -21.67
CA TYR A 264 0.47 27.63 -20.40
C TYR A 264 1.35 27.21 -19.23
N LEU A 265 1.34 28.01 -18.17
CA LEU A 265 2.13 27.83 -16.95
C LEU A 265 1.25 28.06 -15.72
N PRO A 266 1.55 27.43 -14.57
CA PRO A 266 2.58 26.40 -14.40
C PRO A 266 2.17 25.03 -14.99
N ASP A 267 3.15 24.30 -15.52
CA ASP A 267 2.97 22.97 -16.15
C ASP A 267 3.70 21.82 -15.43
N GLU A 268 4.51 22.14 -14.42
CA GLU A 268 5.33 21.20 -13.64
C GLU A 268 4.94 21.17 -12.15
N LEU A 269 3.66 21.37 -11.82
CA LEU A 269 3.22 21.30 -10.42
C LEU A 269 3.36 19.88 -9.86
N LEU A 270 3.95 19.73 -8.67
CA LEU A 270 4.07 18.44 -7.99
C LEU A 270 3.16 18.41 -6.77
N LEU A 271 2.22 17.45 -6.77
CA LEU A 271 1.41 17.12 -5.62
C LEU A 271 1.86 15.79 -5.03
N ARG A 272 1.81 15.67 -3.71
CA ARG A 272 2.03 14.42 -2.98
C ARG A 272 0.78 14.08 -2.20
N SER A 273 0.18 12.95 -2.53
CA SER A 273 -1.01 12.45 -1.85
C SER A 273 -0.65 11.62 -0.63
N PHE A 274 -1.42 11.77 0.44
CA PHE A 274 -1.30 10.97 1.64
C PHE A 274 -2.68 10.75 2.25
N THR A 275 -2.82 9.67 3.01
CA THR A 275 -4.00 9.42 3.84
C THR A 275 -3.65 9.73 5.29
N GLU A 276 -4.51 10.47 5.97
CA GLU A 276 -4.30 10.80 7.39
C GLU A 276 -4.34 9.51 8.24
N ASP A 277 -3.32 9.27 9.08
CA ASP A 277 -3.33 8.18 10.06
C ASP A 277 -4.23 8.54 11.25
N TYR A 278 -5.53 8.59 10.98
CA TYR A 278 -6.53 8.89 11.99
C TYR A 278 -6.94 7.61 12.74
N SER A 279 -6.74 7.62 14.06
CA SER A 279 -7.24 6.57 14.94
C SER A 279 -8.05 7.16 16.09
N GLN A 280 -9.25 6.63 16.31
CA GLN A 280 -10.03 6.94 17.50
C GLN A 280 -9.36 6.30 18.70
N ARG A 281 -9.27 7.05 19.81
CA ARG A 281 -8.72 6.56 21.07
C ARG A 281 -9.83 6.13 22.01
N TYR A 282 -9.82 4.87 22.41
CA TYR A 282 -10.70 4.30 23.42
C TYR A 282 -10.14 3.00 23.97
N LEU A 283 -10.57 2.59 25.16
CA LEU A 283 -10.26 1.27 25.71
C LEU A 283 -11.07 0.20 24.97
N ILE A 284 -10.40 -0.66 24.21
CA ILE A 284 -11.03 -1.77 23.46
C ILE A 284 -11.44 -2.87 24.43
N LYS A 285 -10.48 -3.33 25.24
CA LYS A 285 -10.70 -4.39 26.23
C LYS A 285 -9.65 -4.32 27.34
N SER A 286 -10.02 -4.89 28.48
CA SER A 286 -9.15 -5.12 29.63
C SER A 286 -9.29 -6.58 30.06
N GLU A 287 -8.17 -7.29 30.21
CA GLU A 287 -8.22 -8.70 30.63
C GLU A 287 -7.07 -9.11 31.55
N ARG A 288 -7.35 -10.07 32.43
CA ARG A 288 -6.39 -10.71 33.32
C ARG A 288 -6.39 -12.21 33.00
N LEU A 289 -5.46 -12.65 32.16
CA LEU A 289 -5.38 -14.05 31.73
C LEU A 289 -4.70 -14.94 32.76
N ILE A 290 -3.72 -14.39 33.48
CA ILE A 290 -2.97 -15.04 34.55
C ILE A 290 -3.05 -14.16 35.81
N PRO A 291 -2.98 -14.74 37.03
CA PRO A 291 -3.17 -13.97 38.26
C PRO A 291 -2.19 -12.79 38.40
N ASN A 292 -0.95 -12.96 37.96
CA ASN A 292 0.16 -12.03 38.11
C ASN A 292 0.31 -11.01 36.96
N LYS A 293 -0.60 -10.99 35.97
CA LYS A 293 -0.57 -10.04 34.86
C LYS A 293 -1.96 -9.68 34.36
N PHE A 294 -2.19 -8.40 34.13
CA PHE A 294 -3.32 -7.94 33.32
C PHE A 294 -2.84 -7.07 32.16
N THR A 295 -3.68 -6.98 31.13
CA THR A 295 -3.40 -6.26 29.90
C THR A 295 -4.56 -5.32 29.57
N LEU A 296 -4.21 -4.10 29.20
CA LEU A 296 -5.13 -3.11 28.66
C LEU A 296 -4.84 -2.95 27.16
N TYR A 297 -5.90 -2.92 26.35
CA TYR A 297 -5.84 -2.75 24.91
C TYR A 297 -6.61 -1.48 24.53
N PHE A 298 -5.92 -0.55 23.89
CA PHE A 298 -6.46 0.71 23.40
C PHE A 298 -6.49 0.73 21.88
N ALA A 299 -7.43 1.48 21.34
CA ALA A 299 -7.43 1.86 19.94
C ALA A 299 -6.54 3.09 19.75
N GLY A 300 -5.73 3.10 18.70
CA GLY A 300 -4.86 4.21 18.34
C GLY A 300 -3.60 4.34 19.21
N LYS A 301 -2.62 5.09 18.68
CA LYS A 301 -1.37 5.41 19.40
C LYS A 301 -1.62 6.41 20.52
N SER A 302 -0.96 6.23 21.67
CA SER A 302 -0.93 7.22 22.76
C SER A 302 0.51 7.64 23.08
N ASP A 303 0.71 8.90 23.47
CA ASP A 303 2.01 9.40 23.92
C ASP A 303 2.16 9.33 25.44
N THR A 304 1.04 9.15 26.16
CA THR A 304 0.98 9.05 27.62
C THR A 304 0.40 7.73 28.06
N LEU A 305 0.94 7.18 29.15
CA LEU A 305 0.34 6.02 29.83
C LEU A 305 -0.96 6.44 30.55
N PRO A 306 -1.94 5.53 30.67
CA PRO A 306 -3.12 5.80 31.47
C PRO A 306 -2.76 5.85 32.95
N ALA A 307 -3.40 6.75 33.69
CA ALA A 307 -3.25 6.82 35.15
C ALA A 307 -4.15 5.77 35.81
N LEU A 308 -3.59 5.01 36.73
CA LEU A 308 -4.27 3.93 37.43
C LEU A 308 -4.26 4.23 38.93
N GLU A 309 -5.43 4.18 39.55
CA GLU A 309 -5.64 4.35 40.99
C GLU A 309 -6.26 3.07 41.55
N GLY A 310 -5.55 2.39 42.45
CA GLY A 310 -5.95 1.13 43.04
C GLY A 310 -7.11 1.34 44.04
N LEU A 311 -8.22 0.64 43.83
CA LEU A 311 -9.36 0.65 44.75
C LEU A 311 -9.33 -0.53 45.73
N SER A 312 -8.65 -1.62 45.35
CA SER A 312 -8.51 -2.83 46.19
C SER A 312 -7.06 -3.16 46.58
N PHE A 313 -6.10 -2.33 46.17
CA PHE A 313 -4.67 -2.49 46.42
C PHE A 313 -4.00 -1.12 46.30
N ASP A 314 -2.79 -0.98 46.84
CA ASP A 314 -1.95 0.20 46.64
C ASP A 314 -1.18 0.05 45.31
N GLU A 315 -1.38 0.98 44.38
CA GLU A 315 -0.71 0.97 43.08
C GLU A 315 0.77 1.37 43.13
N GLN A 316 1.23 1.97 44.23
CA GLN A 316 2.58 2.50 44.36
C GLN A 316 3.60 1.37 44.27
N GLU A 317 4.47 1.43 43.24
CA GLU A 317 5.48 0.41 42.92
C GLU A 317 4.96 -1.02 42.69
N ALA A 318 3.65 -1.24 42.66
CA ALA A 318 3.01 -2.55 42.56
C ALA A 318 3.27 -3.28 41.23
N PHE A 319 3.71 -2.54 40.20
CA PHE A 319 3.79 -3.03 38.83
C PHE A 319 5.20 -2.97 38.22
N VAL A 320 5.49 -3.92 37.34
CA VAL A 320 6.41 -3.72 36.21
C VAL A 320 5.55 -3.48 34.97
N VAL A 321 5.71 -2.32 34.33
CA VAL A 321 4.90 -1.90 33.17
C VAL A 321 5.67 -2.17 31.89
N GLU A 322 5.09 -2.97 30.99
CA GLU A 322 5.63 -3.28 29.67
C GLU A 322 4.63 -2.78 28.62
N LYS A 323 5.08 -1.98 27.66
CA LYS A 323 4.21 -1.27 26.71
C LYS A 323 4.74 -1.43 25.29
N THR A 324 3.85 -1.43 24.32
CA THR A 324 4.23 -1.37 22.90
C THR A 324 4.73 0.03 22.53
N LEU A 325 5.45 0.15 21.40
CA LEU A 325 5.91 1.44 20.88
C LEU A 325 4.77 2.45 20.64
N ARG A 326 3.56 1.95 20.35
CA ARG A 326 2.36 2.79 20.17
C ARG A 326 1.63 3.11 21.49
N ASN A 327 2.05 2.53 22.62
CA ASN A 327 1.34 2.54 23.90
C ASN A 327 -0.14 2.11 23.76
N ASP A 328 -0.45 1.24 22.79
CA ASP A 328 -1.80 0.74 22.55
C ASP A 328 -2.08 -0.54 23.36
N THR A 329 -1.05 -1.35 23.62
CA THR A 329 -1.12 -2.55 24.44
C THR A 329 -0.18 -2.39 25.61
N ILE A 330 -0.73 -2.44 26.82
CA ILE A 330 0.01 -2.19 28.05
C ILE A 330 -0.20 -3.38 28.98
N HIS A 331 0.92 -3.99 29.38
CA HIS A 331 1.00 -5.09 30.32
C HIS A 331 1.42 -4.59 31.69
N TYR A 332 0.65 -4.94 32.71
CA TYR A 332 0.96 -4.66 34.10
C TYR A 332 1.25 -5.98 34.81
N TRP A 333 2.51 -6.19 35.16
CA TRP A 333 2.99 -7.34 35.93
C TRP A 333 2.99 -7.01 37.41
N LEU A 334 2.26 -7.79 38.21
CA LEU A 334 2.04 -7.54 39.64
C LEU A 334 3.20 -8.10 40.46
N LYS A 335 3.93 -7.26 41.22
CA LYS A 335 5.07 -7.73 42.02
C LYS A 335 4.65 -8.45 43.31
N ASP A 336 3.65 -7.91 44.02
CA ASP A 336 3.26 -8.42 45.32
C ASP A 336 2.33 -9.65 45.20
N SER A 337 2.74 -10.72 45.87
CA SER A 337 1.98 -11.96 46.00
C SER A 337 0.63 -11.80 46.67
N LEU A 338 0.48 -10.85 47.60
CA LEU A 338 -0.80 -10.59 48.23
C LEU A 338 -1.80 -10.00 47.23
N ILE A 339 -1.32 -9.13 46.33
CA ILE A 339 -2.16 -8.47 45.31
C ILE A 339 -2.54 -9.48 44.22
N TYR A 340 -1.58 -10.21 43.64
CA TYR A 340 -1.92 -11.11 42.53
C TYR A 340 -2.70 -12.36 42.98
N LYS A 341 -2.71 -12.71 44.27
CA LYS A 341 -3.57 -13.75 44.82
C LYS A 341 -5.02 -13.29 45.09
N GLN A 342 -5.32 -11.99 44.98
CA GLN A 342 -6.69 -11.50 45.09
C GLN A 342 -7.55 -11.98 43.92
N ASP A 343 -8.76 -12.43 44.22
CA ASP A 343 -9.74 -12.90 43.25
C ASP A 343 -10.14 -11.82 42.24
N THR A 344 -10.21 -10.55 42.67
CA THR A 344 -10.62 -9.43 41.82
C THR A 344 -9.75 -8.22 42.10
N LEU A 345 -9.15 -7.65 41.06
CA LEU A 345 -8.49 -6.35 41.13
C LEU A 345 -9.46 -5.26 40.73
N ARG A 346 -9.67 -4.28 41.59
CA ARG A 346 -10.51 -3.11 41.30
C ARG A 346 -9.64 -1.86 41.27
N PHE A 347 -9.78 -1.07 40.21
CA PHE A 347 -9.04 0.17 40.05
C PHE A 347 -9.81 1.16 39.17
N ALA A 348 -9.56 2.45 39.36
CA ALA A 348 -9.99 3.49 38.44
C ALA A 348 -8.89 3.73 37.39
N LEU A 349 -9.27 3.83 36.13
CA LEU A 349 -8.38 4.01 35.00
C LEU A 349 -8.72 5.32 34.29
N THR A 350 -7.80 6.27 34.29
CA THR A 350 -7.93 7.55 33.61
C THR A 350 -7.08 7.57 32.34
N TYR A 351 -7.70 7.81 31.19
CA TYR A 351 -7.04 7.79 29.88
C TYR A 351 -7.67 8.79 28.91
N LEU A 352 -6.96 9.12 27.82
CA LEU A 352 -7.47 10.00 26.77
C LEU A 352 -8.42 9.24 25.83
N TYR A 353 -9.63 9.76 25.68
CA TYR A 353 -10.70 9.21 24.86
C TYR A 353 -11.09 10.21 23.76
N THR A 354 -11.38 9.72 22.56
CA THR A 354 -11.92 10.53 21.45
C THR A 354 -13.44 10.63 21.59
N ASP A 355 -13.95 11.84 21.83
CA ASP A 355 -15.39 12.10 21.97
C ASP A 355 -16.14 12.09 20.62
N THR A 356 -17.45 12.31 20.67
CA THR A 356 -18.33 12.37 19.48
C THR A 356 -18.03 13.55 18.56
N LEU A 357 -17.34 14.58 19.05
CA LEU A 357 -16.86 15.73 18.28
C LEU A 357 -15.43 15.51 17.77
N ASN A 358 -14.88 14.29 17.92
CA ASN A 358 -13.52 13.89 17.57
C ASN A 358 -12.43 14.65 18.32
N LYS A 359 -12.70 15.11 19.54
CA LYS A 359 -11.72 15.75 20.42
C LYS A 359 -11.20 14.77 21.48
N LEU A 360 -9.92 14.86 21.80
CA LEU A 360 -9.30 14.08 22.87
C LEU A 360 -9.63 14.70 24.23
N VAL A 361 -10.30 13.94 25.08
CA VAL A 361 -10.69 14.34 26.43
C VAL A 361 -10.33 13.25 27.44
N PRO A 362 -9.94 13.60 28.68
CA PRO A 362 -9.69 12.61 29.72
C PRO A 362 -11.02 11.92 30.12
N ARG A 363 -10.98 10.59 30.22
CA ARG A 363 -12.09 9.75 30.68
C ARG A 363 -11.60 8.83 31.79
N THR A 364 -12.43 8.66 32.82
CA THR A 364 -12.16 7.74 33.93
C THR A 364 -13.18 6.61 33.91
N ASP A 365 -12.70 5.36 33.81
CA ASP A 365 -13.53 4.17 33.91
C ASP A 365 -13.12 3.35 35.15
N THR A 366 -14.09 2.75 35.85
CA THR A 366 -13.81 1.82 36.96
C THR A 366 -13.79 0.40 36.42
N LEU A 367 -12.67 -0.31 36.60
CA LEU A 367 -12.48 -1.68 36.10
C LEU A 367 -12.40 -2.67 37.26
N ALA A 368 -12.92 -3.87 37.02
CA ALA A 368 -12.83 -5.01 37.93
C ALA A 368 -12.35 -6.24 37.14
N LEU A 369 -11.12 -6.69 37.40
CA LEU A 369 -10.47 -7.77 36.65
C LEU A 369 -10.34 -9.04 37.48
N VAL A 370 -10.91 -10.12 36.96
CA VAL A 370 -10.85 -11.48 37.52
C VAL A 370 -9.92 -12.31 36.63
N PRO A 371 -9.00 -13.12 37.20
CA PRO A 371 -8.16 -14.01 36.41
C PRO A 371 -9.03 -15.05 35.70
N LYS A 372 -8.84 -15.22 34.38
CA LYS A 372 -9.54 -16.28 33.65
C LYS A 372 -9.04 -17.64 34.16
N PRO A 373 -9.95 -18.58 34.50
CA PRO A 373 -9.52 -19.93 34.87
C PRO A 373 -8.83 -20.56 33.65
N VAL A 374 -7.58 -20.96 33.82
CA VAL A 374 -6.87 -21.75 32.82
C VAL A 374 -7.66 -23.05 32.68
N LYS A 375 -8.32 -23.25 31.52
CA LYS A 375 -8.75 -24.60 31.16
C LYS A 375 -7.47 -25.39 30.98
N GLU A 376 -7.12 -26.21 31.97
CA GLU A 376 -6.17 -27.29 31.74
C GLU A 376 -6.67 -28.05 30.51
N ILE A 377 -5.93 -27.97 29.41
CA ILE A 377 -6.16 -28.81 28.25
C ILE A 377 -5.82 -30.21 28.75
N GLY A 378 -6.87 -30.92 29.18
CA GLY A 378 -6.75 -32.24 29.76
C GLY A 378 -5.85 -33.09 28.88
N SER A 379 -4.81 -33.62 29.50
CA SER A 379 -4.09 -34.79 29.03
C SER A 379 -5.13 -35.83 28.62
N LYS A 380 -5.36 -35.97 27.30
CA LYS A 380 -5.98 -37.17 26.75
C LYS A 380 -4.97 -38.30 26.94
N THR A 381 -4.91 -38.84 28.15
CA THR A 381 -4.39 -40.19 28.35
C THR A 381 -5.36 -41.14 27.68
N ASP A 382 -4.99 -41.58 26.48
CA ASP A 382 -5.57 -42.71 25.79
C ASP A 382 -5.67 -43.91 26.75
N SER A 383 -6.86 -44.18 27.25
CA SER A 383 -7.18 -45.43 27.93
C SER A 383 -7.28 -46.55 26.90
N LYS A 384 -6.13 -47.03 26.39
CA LYS A 384 -6.04 -48.35 25.74
C LYS A 384 -5.41 -49.35 26.70
N LYS A 385 -6.28 -50.17 27.28
CA LYS A 385 -5.96 -51.44 27.95
C LYS A 385 -4.88 -52.21 27.16
N LYS A 386 -3.70 -52.38 27.75
CA LYS A 386 -2.82 -53.52 27.49
C LYS A 386 -2.46 -54.18 28.82
N LYS A 387 -2.89 -55.44 28.91
CA LYS A 387 -2.71 -56.40 29.98
C LYS A 387 -1.30 -56.99 29.84
N GLY A 388 -0.51 -57.04 30.91
CA GLY A 388 0.71 -57.87 30.96
C GLY A 388 1.83 -57.34 31.87
N ASN A 389 1.92 -57.93 33.06
CA ASN A 389 3.01 -57.97 34.06
C ASN A 389 4.35 -57.28 33.74
N LYS A 390 4.77 -56.40 34.66
CA LYS A 390 6.02 -56.52 35.44
C LYS A 390 6.00 -55.51 36.59
N GLU A 391 6.20 -56.00 37.81
CA GLU A 391 6.53 -55.20 38.98
C GLU A 391 7.94 -54.63 38.79
N GLU A 392 8.03 -53.31 38.60
CA GLU A 392 9.25 -52.53 38.83
C GLU A 392 8.86 -51.38 39.76
N GLU A 393 9.58 -51.26 40.87
CA GLU A 393 9.42 -50.23 41.89
C GLU A 393 9.40 -48.83 41.24
N GLU A 394 8.25 -48.16 41.30
CA GLU A 394 8.15 -46.74 40.98
C GLU A 394 8.95 -45.95 42.03
N LYS A 395 10.17 -45.56 41.67
CA LYS A 395 10.85 -44.44 42.33
C LYS A 395 9.91 -43.23 42.28
N PRO A 396 9.74 -42.47 43.37
CA PRO A 396 8.91 -41.27 43.35
C PRO A 396 9.45 -40.34 42.26
N LYS A 397 8.60 -39.97 41.29
CA LYS A 397 8.90 -38.87 40.37
C LYS A 397 9.02 -37.63 41.24
N LEU A 398 10.27 -37.20 41.44
CA LEU A 398 10.58 -35.93 42.07
C LEU A 398 9.85 -34.85 41.28
N ASP A 399 8.98 -34.07 41.93
CA ASP A 399 8.33 -32.93 41.31
C ASP A 399 9.41 -32.04 40.70
N SER A 400 9.39 -31.86 39.36
CA SER A 400 10.34 -31.00 38.68
C SER A 400 10.17 -29.59 39.23
N ILE A 401 11.24 -29.02 39.79
CA ILE A 401 11.24 -27.64 40.28
C ILE A 401 10.86 -26.74 39.10
N PRO A 402 9.88 -25.83 39.26
CA PRO A 402 9.50 -24.93 38.19
C PRO A 402 10.68 -24.01 37.87
N HIS A 403 11.02 -23.91 36.58
CA HIS A 403 12.08 -23.04 36.07
C HIS A 403 11.49 -21.86 35.32
N LEU A 404 12.26 -20.79 35.24
CA LEU A 404 11.98 -19.68 34.36
C LEU A 404 12.24 -20.10 32.91
N ASP A 405 11.24 -19.98 32.04
CA ASP A 405 11.41 -20.32 30.63
C ASP A 405 12.20 -19.23 29.90
N ILE A 406 13.25 -19.66 29.22
CA ILE A 406 14.05 -18.83 28.31
C ILE A 406 13.86 -19.35 26.89
N ASN A 407 13.35 -18.49 26.01
CA ASN A 407 13.30 -18.75 24.58
C ASN A 407 14.48 -18.03 23.91
N ALA A 408 15.50 -18.81 23.53
CA ALA A 408 16.65 -18.31 22.81
C ALA A 408 16.49 -18.57 21.30
N ARG A 409 16.45 -17.50 20.51
CA ARG A 409 16.44 -17.58 19.05
C ARG A 409 17.87 -17.84 18.56
N VAL A 410 18.20 -19.13 18.51
CA VAL A 410 19.51 -19.61 18.09
C VAL A 410 19.30 -20.65 17.01
N SER A 411 19.35 -20.22 15.75
CA SER A 411 19.21 -21.12 14.60
C SER A 411 20.50 -21.93 14.39
N ALA A 412 20.36 -23.17 13.90
CA ALA A 412 21.52 -24.02 13.63
C ALA A 412 22.50 -23.40 12.61
N THR A 413 21.98 -22.56 11.71
CA THR A 413 22.75 -21.71 10.80
C THR A 413 22.38 -20.24 11.04
N MET A 414 23.37 -19.35 11.07
CA MET A 414 23.18 -17.94 11.42
C MET A 414 23.90 -17.02 10.44
N ASP A 415 23.33 -15.85 10.20
CA ASP A 415 23.95 -14.83 9.36
C ASP A 415 25.10 -14.14 10.12
N VAL A 416 26.10 -13.63 9.39
CA VAL A 416 27.34 -13.06 9.99
C VAL A 416 27.07 -11.87 10.93
N TYR A 417 25.97 -11.14 10.71
CA TYR A 417 25.57 -9.96 11.48
C TYR A 417 24.33 -10.19 12.35
N ASP A 418 23.91 -11.45 12.47
CA ASP A 418 22.80 -11.78 13.34
C ASP A 418 23.25 -11.73 14.81
N TYR A 419 22.28 -11.70 15.71
CA TYR A 419 22.51 -11.71 17.14
C TYR A 419 21.60 -12.75 17.79
N ILE A 420 21.92 -13.12 19.03
CA ILE A 420 21.10 -14.08 19.77
C ILE A 420 20.04 -13.31 20.54
N ASP A 421 18.76 -13.59 20.25
CA ASP A 421 17.62 -13.05 20.99
C ASP A 421 17.28 -13.96 22.17
N LEU A 422 17.27 -13.43 23.38
CA LEU A 422 16.74 -14.09 24.56
C LEU A 422 15.40 -13.46 24.93
N THR A 423 14.34 -14.25 24.96
CA THR A 423 13.00 -13.80 25.38
C THR A 423 12.53 -14.59 26.60
N PHE A 424 12.10 -13.89 27.63
CA PHE A 424 11.60 -14.47 28.88
C PHE A 424 10.07 -14.44 28.96
N ASN A 425 9.49 -15.44 29.61
CA ASN A 425 8.03 -15.50 29.80
C ASN A 425 7.52 -14.48 30.83
N GLU A 426 8.37 -14.01 31.75
CA GLU A 426 8.10 -12.96 32.75
C GLU A 426 9.28 -11.96 32.86
N PRO A 427 9.08 -10.77 33.46
CA PRO A 427 10.16 -9.81 33.71
C PRO A 427 11.20 -10.37 34.67
N LEU A 428 12.45 -9.93 34.50
CA LEU A 428 13.56 -10.33 35.35
C LEU A 428 13.71 -9.43 36.57
N GLN A 429 14.06 -10.04 37.70
CA GLN A 429 14.49 -9.34 38.92
C GLN A 429 16.01 -9.07 38.88
N SER A 430 16.78 -10.06 38.44
CA SER A 430 18.24 -9.98 38.37
C SER A 430 18.80 -10.96 37.34
N TYR A 431 20.00 -10.69 36.87
CA TYR A 431 20.71 -11.51 35.89
C TYR A 431 22.22 -11.34 36.03
N ASP A 432 22.97 -12.39 35.68
CA ASP A 432 24.43 -12.39 35.71
C ASP A 432 25.02 -12.93 34.40
N PHE A 433 25.39 -12.03 33.48
CA PHE A 433 25.96 -12.43 32.19
C PHE A 433 27.35 -13.08 32.30
N SER A 434 28.01 -13.09 33.46
CA SER A 434 29.26 -13.84 33.64
C SER A 434 29.08 -15.35 33.56
N ALA A 435 27.85 -15.83 33.77
CA ALA A 435 27.43 -17.23 33.64
C ALA A 435 26.88 -17.57 32.23
N VAL A 436 27.00 -16.64 31.28
CA VAL A 436 26.73 -16.85 29.86
C VAL A 436 28.05 -17.02 29.13
N HIS A 437 28.13 -18.05 28.29
CA HIS A 437 29.35 -18.39 27.57
C HIS A 437 29.11 -18.54 26.08
N ILE A 438 29.90 -17.84 25.28
CA ILE A 438 30.04 -18.08 23.84
C ILE A 438 31.40 -18.71 23.61
N ARG A 439 31.42 -19.86 22.93
CA ARG A 439 32.66 -20.55 22.59
C ARG A 439 32.76 -20.83 21.10
N GLN A 440 33.87 -20.47 20.49
CA GLN A 440 34.20 -20.81 19.10
C GLN A 440 34.94 -22.14 19.06
N LYS A 441 34.63 -22.96 18.05
CA LYS A 441 35.32 -24.22 17.80
C LYS A 441 36.58 -23.96 16.97
N VAL A 442 37.74 -24.03 17.61
CA VAL A 442 39.04 -23.97 16.92
C VAL A 442 39.64 -25.36 16.91
N ASP A 443 39.77 -25.93 15.71
CA ASP A 443 40.12 -27.33 15.45
C ASP A 443 39.11 -28.33 16.07
N THR A 444 39.38 -28.75 17.32
CA THR A 444 38.54 -29.68 18.10
C THR A 444 38.20 -29.14 19.49
N LEU A 445 38.72 -27.96 19.86
CA LEU A 445 38.57 -27.37 21.18
C LEU A 445 37.66 -26.15 21.13
N TRP A 446 36.82 -26.03 22.15
CA TRP A 446 35.95 -24.87 22.36
C TRP A 446 36.71 -23.79 23.13
N LYS A 447 36.98 -22.65 22.49
CA LYS A 447 37.62 -21.48 23.09
C LYS A 447 36.60 -20.40 23.38
N GLU A 448 36.71 -19.76 24.52
CA GLU A 448 35.80 -18.70 24.93
C GLU A 448 36.03 -17.42 24.14
N VAL A 449 34.94 -16.77 23.73
CA VAL A 449 34.94 -15.54 22.91
C VAL A 449 34.17 -14.47 23.68
N PRO A 450 34.70 -13.23 23.74
CA PRO A 450 33.98 -12.11 24.35
C PRO A 450 32.69 -11.81 23.59
N PHE A 451 31.69 -11.31 24.31
CA PHE A 451 30.42 -10.88 23.74
C PHE A 451 29.91 -9.65 24.47
N ASP A 452 29.11 -8.86 23.76
CA ASP A 452 28.38 -7.74 24.31
C ASP A 452 26.91 -8.11 24.47
N HIS A 453 26.20 -7.39 25.34
CA HIS A 453 24.77 -7.60 25.55
C HIS A 453 24.03 -6.29 25.76
N GLU A 454 22.76 -6.28 25.37
CA GLU A 454 21.86 -5.15 25.53
C GLU A 454 20.47 -5.65 25.94
N GLN A 455 19.74 -4.87 26.73
CA GLN A 455 18.33 -5.12 27.01
C GLN A 455 17.47 -4.23 26.09
N ASP A 456 16.42 -4.80 25.50
CA ASP A 456 15.49 -4.04 24.68
C ASP A 456 14.82 -2.92 25.50
N SER A 457 14.86 -1.70 24.97
CA SER A 457 14.35 -0.50 25.65
C SER A 457 12.82 -0.44 25.77
N VAL A 458 12.10 -1.20 24.93
CA VAL A 458 10.63 -1.25 24.88
C VAL A 458 10.12 -2.56 25.47
N GLU A 459 10.68 -3.68 25.03
CA GLU A 459 10.33 -5.04 25.48
C GLU A 459 11.29 -5.52 26.58
N LEU A 460 11.03 -5.12 27.83
CA LEU A 460 11.89 -5.43 28.99
C LEU A 460 12.25 -6.92 29.20
N ARG A 461 11.51 -7.84 28.58
CA ARG A 461 11.74 -9.30 28.62
C ARG A 461 12.65 -9.80 27.50
N LYS A 462 13.22 -8.91 26.69
CA LYS A 462 14.11 -9.24 25.58
C LYS A 462 15.51 -8.72 25.83
N PHE A 463 16.48 -9.57 25.53
CA PHE A 463 17.90 -9.26 25.59
C PHE A 463 18.56 -9.71 24.30
N TYR A 464 19.53 -8.93 23.86
CA TYR A 464 20.33 -9.16 22.67
C TYR A 464 21.76 -9.47 23.08
N ILE A 465 22.34 -10.48 22.44
CA ILE A 465 23.74 -10.85 22.64
C ILE A 465 24.47 -10.71 21.30
N TYR A 466 25.48 -9.86 21.29
CA TYR A 466 26.31 -9.53 20.14
C TYR A 466 27.68 -10.17 20.26
N CYS A 467 28.17 -10.74 19.17
CA CYS A 467 29.50 -11.34 19.10
C CYS A 467 30.06 -11.09 17.70
N ASP A 468 31.38 -10.92 17.60
CA ASP A 468 32.06 -10.81 16.32
C ASP A 468 32.16 -12.20 15.68
N TRP A 469 31.10 -12.60 14.98
CA TRP A 469 30.99 -13.92 14.35
C TRP A 469 31.95 -14.05 13.16
N GLU A 470 32.85 -15.04 13.21
CA GLU A 470 33.73 -15.35 12.09
C GLU A 470 33.01 -16.22 11.05
N PRO A 471 33.08 -15.88 9.74
CA PRO A 471 32.41 -16.63 8.69
C PRO A 471 32.89 -18.09 8.61
N LYS A 472 31.97 -19.03 8.32
CA LYS A 472 32.19 -20.49 8.22
C LYS A 472 32.51 -21.20 9.54
N GLU A 473 32.68 -20.48 10.63
CA GLU A 473 33.04 -21.04 11.94
C GLU A 473 31.82 -21.55 12.72
N GLU A 474 32.08 -22.43 13.69
CA GLU A 474 31.07 -23.03 14.57
C GLU A 474 31.20 -22.46 15.99
N TYR A 475 30.07 -22.04 16.56
CA TYR A 475 29.97 -21.46 17.89
C TYR A 475 29.00 -22.26 18.77
N LYS A 476 29.26 -22.24 20.08
CA LYS A 476 28.46 -22.87 21.11
C LYS A 476 28.04 -21.80 22.11
N PHE A 477 26.73 -21.60 22.19
CA PHE A 477 26.08 -20.74 23.16
C PHE A 477 25.62 -21.57 24.35
N GLN A 478 26.04 -21.20 25.56
CA GLN A 478 25.71 -21.88 26.80
C GLN A 478 25.25 -20.85 27.84
N VAL A 479 24.16 -21.18 28.54
CA VAL A 479 23.67 -20.44 29.71
C VAL A 479 23.63 -21.40 30.87
N ASP A 480 24.24 -21.04 31.99
CA ASP A 480 24.26 -21.89 33.18
C ASP A 480 22.96 -21.73 34.01
N SER A 481 22.71 -22.68 34.91
CA SER A 481 21.50 -22.66 35.75
C SER A 481 21.49 -21.45 36.68
N CYS A 482 20.30 -20.89 36.90
CA CYS A 482 20.03 -19.68 37.67
C CYS A 482 20.80 -18.42 37.23
N THR A 483 21.25 -18.36 35.97
CA THR A 483 21.82 -17.13 35.37
C THR A 483 20.82 -15.97 35.37
N PHE A 484 19.55 -16.25 35.08
CA PHE A 484 18.47 -15.26 35.08
C PHE A 484 17.44 -15.63 36.14
N ILE A 485 16.99 -14.63 36.90
CA ILE A 485 16.00 -14.78 37.98
C ILE A 485 14.81 -13.87 37.67
N GLY A 486 13.62 -14.46 37.60
CA GLY A 486 12.37 -13.77 37.36
C GLY A 486 11.83 -13.04 38.59
N ILE A 487 10.92 -12.09 38.40
CA ILE A 487 10.31 -11.31 39.50
C ILE A 487 9.50 -12.17 40.49
N TYR A 488 9.13 -13.40 40.14
CA TYR A 488 8.45 -14.34 41.03
C TYR A 488 9.40 -15.37 41.67
N GLY A 489 10.72 -15.21 41.51
CA GLY A 489 11.74 -16.06 42.12
C GLY A 489 12.07 -17.34 41.36
N LEU A 490 11.50 -17.55 40.16
CA LEU A 490 11.88 -18.65 39.28
C LEU A 490 13.26 -18.37 38.66
N CYS A 491 14.11 -19.38 38.58
CA CYS A 491 15.43 -19.28 37.94
C CYS A 491 15.51 -20.14 36.67
N THR A 492 16.30 -19.73 35.69
CA THR A 492 16.48 -20.49 34.43
C THR A 492 17.21 -21.81 34.66
N ASP A 493 16.89 -22.83 33.87
CA ASP A 493 17.72 -24.04 33.80
C ASP A 493 18.88 -23.86 32.81
N LYS A 494 19.85 -24.77 32.84
CA LYS A 494 20.98 -24.80 31.91
C LYS A 494 20.49 -24.98 30.47
N MET A 495 21.04 -24.19 29.57
CA MET A 495 20.73 -24.26 28.15
C MET A 495 22.02 -24.32 27.33
N GLU A 496 21.98 -25.10 26.24
CA GLU A 496 23.09 -25.22 25.30
C GLU A 496 22.58 -25.30 23.85
N ARG A 497 23.19 -24.52 22.97
CA ARG A 497 22.89 -24.49 21.53
C ARG A 497 24.17 -24.31 20.72
N THR A 498 24.22 -24.94 19.55
CA THR A 498 25.34 -24.80 18.60
C THR A 498 24.85 -24.09 17.35
N VAL A 499 25.68 -23.19 16.83
CA VAL A 499 25.42 -22.34 15.67
C VAL A 499 26.57 -22.47 14.69
N LYS A 500 26.25 -22.52 13.40
CA LYS A 500 27.23 -22.38 12.32
C LYS A 500 27.01 -21.07 11.58
N VAL A 501 28.06 -20.26 11.47
CA VAL A 501 28.03 -18.97 10.78
C VAL A 501 28.21 -19.19 9.28
N LYS A 502 27.42 -18.48 8.47
CA LYS A 502 27.47 -18.60 7.00
C LYS A 502 28.75 -18.04 6.39
N SER A 503 28.96 -18.37 5.11
CA SER A 503 30.07 -17.84 4.33
C SER A 503 29.79 -16.42 3.84
N LEU A 504 30.83 -15.57 3.73
CA LEU A 504 30.74 -14.28 3.03
C LEU A 504 30.38 -14.42 1.55
N ASP A 505 30.69 -15.57 0.93
CA ASP A 505 30.40 -15.86 -0.48
C ASP A 505 28.87 -15.91 -0.76
N GLU A 506 28.04 -16.02 0.28
CA GLU A 506 26.58 -16.01 0.17
C GLU A 506 25.97 -14.61 0.18
N TYR A 507 26.78 -13.55 0.26
CA TYR A 507 26.29 -12.17 0.37
C TYR A 507 26.87 -11.24 -0.71
N GLY A 508 26.12 -10.19 -1.03
CA GLY A 508 26.55 -9.03 -1.81
C GLY A 508 26.60 -7.75 -0.96
N ALA A 509 26.90 -6.62 -1.60
CA ALA A 509 26.85 -5.31 -0.97
C ALA A 509 26.31 -4.27 -1.95
N ILE A 510 25.62 -3.25 -1.42
CA ILE A 510 25.18 -2.08 -2.17
C ILE A 510 25.77 -0.84 -1.49
N TYR A 511 26.39 0.04 -2.27
CA TYR A 511 26.99 1.28 -1.81
C TYR A 511 26.33 2.45 -2.52
N PHE A 512 25.69 3.35 -1.78
CA PHE A 512 25.06 4.54 -2.34
C PHE A 512 25.96 5.76 -2.13
N ASN A 513 26.14 6.55 -3.18
CA ASN A 513 26.67 7.92 -3.07
C ASN A 513 25.48 8.88 -3.18
N VAL A 514 25.20 9.60 -2.10
CA VAL A 514 24.06 10.52 -1.98
C VAL A 514 24.54 11.95 -2.16
N SER A 515 23.92 12.71 -3.07
CA SER A 515 24.30 14.10 -3.34
C SER A 515 23.09 15.02 -3.31
N GLY A 516 23.31 16.29 -2.98
CA GLY A 516 22.24 17.30 -2.94
C GLY A 516 21.40 17.31 -1.66
N VAL A 517 21.74 16.49 -0.67
CA VAL A 517 21.05 16.44 0.63
C VAL A 517 21.79 17.31 1.65
N ILE A 518 21.04 18.22 2.30
CA ILE A 518 21.59 19.16 3.30
C ILE A 518 21.05 18.84 4.70
N THR A 519 19.88 18.20 4.78
CA THR A 519 19.25 17.78 6.04
C THR A 519 19.71 16.39 6.45
N PRO A 520 19.51 15.99 7.73
CA PRO A 520 19.60 14.58 8.10
C PRO A 520 18.78 13.73 7.15
N ALA A 521 19.34 12.61 6.73
CA ALA A 521 18.66 11.70 5.83
C ALA A 521 19.11 10.27 6.08
N PHE A 522 18.25 9.34 5.70
CA PHE A 522 18.56 7.92 5.76
C PHE A 522 18.05 7.23 4.49
N VAL A 523 18.72 6.14 4.15
CA VAL A 523 18.31 5.26 3.06
C VAL A 523 17.66 4.03 3.68
N GLU A 524 16.54 3.61 3.09
CA GLU A 524 15.89 2.34 3.40
C GLU A 524 16.02 1.40 2.21
N LEU A 525 16.45 0.17 2.48
CA LEU A 525 16.33 -0.95 1.56
C LEU A 525 15.03 -1.69 1.82
N LEU A 526 14.25 -1.85 0.76
CA LEU A 526 12.94 -2.46 0.75
C LEU A 526 12.98 -3.81 0.00
N ASP A 527 12.10 -4.73 0.39
CA ASP A 527 11.82 -5.94 -0.40
C ASP A 527 10.87 -5.66 -1.58
N GLU A 528 10.51 -6.68 -2.36
CA GLU A 528 9.54 -6.56 -3.48
C GLU A 528 8.11 -6.19 -3.02
N LYS A 529 7.84 -6.09 -1.71
CA LYS A 529 6.55 -5.76 -1.11
C LYS A 529 6.61 -4.44 -0.30
N ASP A 530 7.63 -3.62 -0.54
CA ASP A 530 7.89 -2.36 0.17
C ASP A 530 8.10 -2.47 1.68
N ASN A 531 8.43 -3.66 2.20
CA ASN A 531 8.81 -3.80 3.61
C ASN A 531 10.25 -3.34 3.80
N VAL A 532 10.48 -2.49 4.80
CA VAL A 532 11.83 -2.05 5.17
C VAL A 532 12.62 -3.24 5.73
N LEU A 533 13.65 -3.66 5.00
CA LEU A 533 14.57 -4.71 5.40
C LEU A 533 15.73 -4.16 6.23
N ARG A 534 16.28 -3.02 5.81
CA ARG A 534 17.38 -2.33 6.48
C ARG A 534 17.27 -0.83 6.28
N LYS A 535 17.72 -0.08 7.28
CA LYS A 535 17.84 1.37 7.27
C LYS A 535 19.28 1.74 7.62
N THR A 536 19.84 2.75 6.95
CA THR A 536 21.15 3.32 7.29
C THR A 536 21.12 4.83 7.11
N GLU A 537 21.79 5.55 8.01
CA GLU A 537 21.90 7.00 7.90
C GLU A 537 22.86 7.40 6.77
N VAL A 538 22.63 8.57 6.18
CA VAL A 538 23.54 9.14 5.20
C VAL A 538 24.65 9.86 5.95
N VAL A 539 25.84 9.25 5.95
CA VAL A 539 27.05 9.81 6.59
C VAL A 539 28.09 10.09 5.51
N ASP A 540 28.67 11.29 5.51
CA ASP A 540 29.67 11.72 4.52
C ASP A 540 29.24 11.43 3.07
N ALA A 541 27.98 11.74 2.74
CA ALA A 541 27.37 11.50 1.43
C ALA A 541 27.31 10.01 1.02
N LYS A 542 27.33 9.08 1.98
CA LYS A 542 27.26 7.64 1.73
C LYS A 542 26.21 6.94 2.55
N ALA A 543 25.65 5.87 1.98
CA ALA A 543 24.75 4.95 2.66
C ALA A 543 25.07 3.53 2.20
N ASP A 544 25.74 2.77 3.07
CA ASP A 544 26.34 1.49 2.72
C ASP A 544 25.56 0.33 3.33
N PHE A 545 25.24 -0.66 2.51
CA PHE A 545 24.55 -1.89 2.90
C PHE A 545 25.39 -3.11 2.54
N PRO A 546 26.36 -3.48 3.40
CA PRO A 546 27.16 -4.66 3.18
C PRO A 546 26.39 -5.93 3.61
N PHE A 547 26.77 -7.10 3.11
CA PHE A 547 26.23 -8.41 3.52
C PHE A 547 24.74 -8.63 3.26
N LEU A 548 24.27 -8.22 2.08
CA LEU A 548 22.91 -8.46 1.61
C LEU A 548 22.79 -9.85 0.99
N LYS A 549 21.71 -10.57 1.30
CA LYS A 549 21.40 -11.83 0.62
C LYS A 549 21.11 -11.55 -0.86
N PRO A 550 21.45 -12.44 -1.81
CA PRO A 550 21.05 -12.29 -3.20
C PRO A 550 19.53 -12.16 -3.32
N GLY A 551 19.08 -11.08 -3.96
CA GLY A 551 17.66 -10.76 -4.06
C GLY A 551 17.44 -9.46 -4.85
N LYS A 552 16.17 -9.13 -5.08
CA LYS A 552 15.81 -7.80 -5.60
C LYS A 552 15.50 -6.89 -4.44
N TYR A 553 16.03 -5.68 -4.52
CA TYR A 553 15.87 -4.64 -3.51
C TYR A 553 15.43 -3.35 -4.20
N CYS A 554 14.51 -2.63 -3.56
CA CYS A 554 14.25 -1.24 -3.86
C CYS A 554 14.95 -0.38 -2.80
N ALA A 555 15.37 0.83 -3.16
CA ALA A 555 15.96 1.76 -2.22
C ALA A 555 15.21 3.08 -2.28
N ARG A 556 14.89 3.66 -1.13
CA ARG A 556 14.37 5.02 -1.03
C ARG A 556 15.20 5.85 -0.06
N LEU A 557 15.33 7.13 -0.40
CA LEU A 557 15.98 8.14 0.43
C LEU A 557 14.90 8.96 1.12
N ILE A 558 15.02 9.13 2.43
CA ILE A 558 14.11 9.95 3.24
C ILE A 558 14.92 11.09 3.84
N GLU A 559 14.49 12.32 3.58
CA GLU A 559 14.99 13.54 4.23
C GLU A 559 14.23 13.75 5.54
N ASP A 560 14.91 13.49 6.66
CA ASP A 560 14.38 13.61 8.01
C ASP A 560 14.50 15.06 8.50
N THR A 561 13.63 15.92 7.97
CA THR A 561 13.65 17.35 8.25
C THR A 561 13.34 17.70 9.72
N ASN A 562 12.69 16.80 10.46
CA ASN A 562 12.29 16.97 11.85
C ASN A 562 13.11 16.14 12.85
N GLY A 563 14.06 15.33 12.38
CA GLY A 563 15.01 14.59 13.20
C GLY A 563 14.36 13.47 14.02
N ASN A 564 13.25 12.90 13.57
CA ASN A 564 12.52 11.88 14.32
C ASN A 564 12.81 10.44 13.88
N GLY A 565 13.74 10.26 12.94
CA GLY A 565 14.12 8.96 12.40
C GLY A 565 12.99 8.27 11.68
#